data_AF-A0A6M8PB77-F1
#
_entry.id   AF-A0A6M8PB77-F1
#
_cell.length_a   1.000
_cell.length_b   1.000
_cell.length_c   1.000
_cell.angle_alpha   90.00
_cell.angle_beta   90.00
_cell.angle_gamma   90.00
#
_symmetry.space_group_name_H-M   'P 1'
#
loop_
_entity.id
_entity.type
_entity.pdbx_description
1 polymer ?
#
loop_
_entity_poly.entity_id
_entity_poly.type
_entity_poly.pdbx_seq_one_letter_code
_entity_poly.pdbx_strand_id
1 'polypeptide(L)'
;MGLLTLLFAGTASIYSFKYFILKDIVTKLKQWSKSAESLGQSLTVQFVLTETLHSETVVRDNQVKEKIMPISVHVPKHLKPFNDDEFGHYLAGLIDGDGHFSSNLELIIKFHLLDASLAYYVKQRIGFGSVKKVKDKNVLVLIIRAKKGVEKVLNLINGKNRRENNHVPLNLNQDLQNHWLAGFSDAVASFHIKVRECSMAPEVVLSYKIHKKLNMDLLLLIKDYLGGFYKDNTYCTMSYGSAKKVINYLDNFHLLSGSKHINFLKWRKAYLIVQNKDHLNQEGVNKILKLKRTSLQRW
;
A
#
# COMPACT_ATOMS: atom_id res chain seq x y z
N MET A 1 7.25 -35.64 63.22
CA MET A 1 6.09 -34.72 63.17
C MET A 1 6.54 -33.54 62.32
N GLY A 2 6.22 -33.41 61.04
CA GLY A 2 4.98 -33.75 60.35
C GLY A 2 4.34 -32.45 59.88
N LEU A 3 3.98 -32.41 58.59
CA LEU A 3 3.12 -31.44 57.90
C LEU A 3 3.65 -30.02 57.65
N LEU A 4 3.16 -29.27 56.67
CA LEU A 4 2.54 -29.47 55.34
C LEU A 4 2.18 -28.05 54.92
N THR A 5 2.58 -27.66 53.70
CA THR A 5 1.91 -26.75 52.74
C THR A 5 1.05 -25.54 53.17
N LEU A 6 1.34 -24.46 52.41
CA LEU A 6 0.44 -23.54 51.69
C LEU A 6 -0.23 -22.36 52.43
N LEU A 7 0.09 -21.15 51.95
CA LEU A 7 -0.86 -20.06 51.73
C LEU A 7 -0.39 -19.16 50.57
N PHE A 8 -1.24 -19.02 49.55
CA PHE A 8 -1.14 -18.05 48.46
C PHE A 8 -1.59 -16.67 48.94
N ALA A 9 -0.98 -15.58 48.41
CA ALA A 9 -1.66 -14.38 47.90
C ALA A 9 -0.63 -13.28 47.52
N GLY A 10 -0.82 -12.63 46.36
CA GLY A 10 -0.25 -11.31 46.07
C GLY A 10 0.50 -11.14 44.75
N THR A 11 -0.19 -10.64 43.74
CA THR A 11 0.35 -10.17 42.44
C THR A 11 1.20 -8.90 42.55
N ALA A 12 2.34 -8.85 41.85
CA ALA A 12 2.93 -7.59 41.38
C ALA A 12 3.69 -7.80 40.06
N SER A 13 3.26 -7.05 39.04
CA SER A 13 3.84 -6.91 37.71
C SER A 13 5.21 -6.22 37.77
N ILE A 14 6.20 -6.73 37.03
CA ILE A 14 7.44 -5.99 36.75
C ILE A 14 7.69 -5.99 35.24
N TYR A 15 7.25 -4.91 34.60
CA TYR A 15 7.82 -4.41 33.36
C TYR A 15 9.31 -4.10 33.61
N SER A 16 10.21 -4.65 32.79
CA SER A 16 11.61 -4.16 32.72
C SER A 16 11.81 -3.39 31.41
N PHE A 17 11.93 -2.07 31.55
CA PHE A 17 12.38 -1.17 30.50
C PHE A 17 13.88 -1.38 30.28
N LYS A 18 14.29 -1.67 29.04
CA LYS A 18 15.70 -1.65 28.63
C LYS A 18 16.12 -0.21 28.31
N TYR A 19 17.17 0.23 28.98
CA TYR A 19 17.78 1.55 28.90
C TYR A 19 18.35 1.86 27.50
N PHE A 20 18.11 3.09 27.07
CA PHE A 20 18.80 3.82 26.01
C PHE A 20 20.20 4.22 26.49
N ILE A 21 21.26 3.95 25.71
CA ILE A 21 22.56 4.59 25.87
C ILE A 21 22.65 5.70 24.82
N LEU A 22 22.52 6.95 25.28
CA LEU A 22 22.86 8.16 24.52
C LEU A 22 24.38 8.34 24.56
N LYS A 23 25.02 8.34 23.38
CA LYS A 23 26.36 8.90 23.18
C LYS A 23 26.18 10.37 22.81
N ASP A 24 26.54 11.26 23.73
CA ASP A 24 26.73 12.68 23.46
C ASP A 24 27.88 12.89 22.49
N ILE A 25 27.61 13.55 21.36
CA ILE A 25 28.62 14.19 20.52
C ILE A 25 28.26 15.67 20.46
N VAL A 26 29.04 16.48 21.18
CA VAL A 26 28.96 17.94 21.17
C VAL A 26 29.64 18.46 19.91
N THR A 27 28.90 19.15 19.04
CA THR A 27 29.47 20.00 17.99
C THR A 27 29.05 21.45 18.19
N LYS A 28 30.06 22.31 18.37
CA LYS A 28 30.02 23.76 18.62
C LYS A 28 29.08 24.50 17.65
N LEU A 29 28.15 25.27 18.20
CA LEU A 29 27.42 26.32 17.48
C LEU A 29 28.24 27.61 17.45
N LYS A 30 28.55 28.10 16.25
CA LYS A 30 29.20 29.39 16.01
C LYS A 30 28.11 30.47 15.93
N GLN A 31 28.15 31.39 16.87
CA GLN A 31 27.29 32.55 17.01
C GLN A 31 27.57 33.56 15.87
N TRP A 32 26.53 34.06 15.19
CA TRP A 32 26.65 35.21 14.30
C TRP A 32 25.73 36.35 14.76
N SER A 33 26.34 37.51 14.93
CA SER A 33 25.80 38.78 15.39
C SER A 33 24.90 39.46 14.36
N LYS A 34 23.81 40.07 14.84
CA LYS A 34 22.99 41.02 14.08
C LYS A 34 23.67 42.40 14.06
N SER A 35 23.72 43.05 12.90
CA SER A 35 23.84 44.51 12.79
C SER A 35 23.15 44.96 11.50
N ALA A 36 22.35 46.02 11.61
CA ALA A 36 21.66 46.68 10.52
C ALA A 36 22.49 47.87 10.02
N GLU A 37 22.50 48.13 8.70
CA GLU A 37 22.42 49.47 8.09
C GLU A 37 22.39 49.40 6.55
N SER A 38 21.92 50.48 5.94
CA SER A 38 21.20 50.58 4.68
C SER A 38 22.01 51.10 3.47
N LEU A 39 21.34 51.06 2.30
CA LEU A 39 21.47 51.90 1.08
C LEU A 39 22.44 51.46 -0.03
N GLY A 40 21.88 51.26 -1.24
CA GLY A 40 22.55 51.64 -2.50
C GLY A 40 22.55 50.64 -3.67
N GLN A 41 21.50 50.72 -4.50
CA GLN A 41 21.50 50.55 -5.97
C GLN A 41 21.74 49.18 -6.65
N SER A 42 20.63 48.67 -7.20
CA SER A 42 20.42 48.20 -8.60
C SER A 42 21.47 47.32 -9.29
N LEU A 43 21.14 46.04 -9.49
CA LEU A 43 21.33 45.35 -10.76
C LEU A 43 20.38 44.13 -10.84
N THR A 44 19.50 44.19 -11.82
CA THR A 44 18.44 43.23 -12.13
C THR A 44 19.02 41.95 -12.73
N VAL A 45 18.88 40.81 -12.06
CA VAL A 45 18.78 39.49 -12.70
C VAL A 45 17.78 38.65 -11.90
N GLN A 46 16.53 38.64 -12.33
CA GLN A 46 15.48 37.83 -11.73
C GLN A 46 15.55 36.41 -12.30
N PHE A 47 16.36 35.54 -11.69
CA PHE A 47 16.23 34.10 -11.87
C PHE A 47 14.99 33.63 -11.08
N VAL A 48 13.83 33.60 -11.74
CA VAL A 48 12.67 32.84 -11.24
C VAL A 48 12.97 31.36 -11.45
N LEU A 49 13.54 30.70 -10.45
CA LEU A 49 13.52 29.25 -10.34
C LEU A 49 12.13 28.85 -9.82
N THR A 50 11.27 28.37 -10.72
CA THR A 50 10.07 27.63 -10.32
C THR A 50 10.50 26.28 -9.75
N GLU A 51 10.42 26.16 -8.43
CA GLU A 51 10.61 24.92 -7.69
C GLU A 51 9.58 23.86 -8.13
N THR A 52 9.98 22.98 -9.04
CA THR A 52 9.35 21.67 -9.20
C THR A 52 10.44 20.61 -9.29
N LEU A 53 10.96 20.25 -8.13
CA LEU A 53 11.64 18.99 -7.84
C LEU A 53 11.86 18.96 -6.32
N HIS A 54 10.92 18.41 -5.57
CA HIS A 54 11.21 18.00 -4.19
C HIS A 54 12.07 16.74 -4.27
N SER A 55 13.36 16.94 -4.54
CA SER A 55 14.41 15.95 -4.32
C SER A 55 14.74 15.94 -2.84
N GLU A 56 14.79 14.74 -2.28
CA GLU A 56 15.29 14.45 -0.94
C GLU A 56 16.61 15.20 -0.69
N THR A 57 16.80 15.68 0.52
CA THR A 57 18.01 16.36 0.98
C THR A 57 19.22 15.47 0.70
N VAL A 58 19.98 15.80 -0.35
CA VAL A 58 21.22 15.12 -0.70
C VAL A 58 22.27 15.49 0.34
N VAL A 59 22.45 14.61 1.32
CA VAL A 59 23.75 14.47 1.97
C VAL A 59 24.71 14.06 0.85
N ARG A 60 25.70 14.91 0.59
CA ARG A 60 26.77 14.64 -0.39
C ARG A 60 27.57 13.45 0.12
N ASP A 61 27.18 12.26 -0.32
CA ASP A 61 28.04 11.10 -0.31
C ASP A 61 28.19 10.64 -1.76
N ASN A 62 29.44 10.46 -2.18
CA ASN A 62 29.80 10.09 -3.55
C ASN A 62 29.37 8.64 -3.80
N GLN A 63 28.11 8.44 -4.15
CA GLN A 63 27.59 7.15 -4.61
C GLN A 63 27.01 7.29 -6.01
N VAL A 64 27.36 6.31 -6.84
CA VAL A 64 26.96 6.12 -8.23
C VAL A 64 25.52 6.60 -8.45
N LYS A 65 25.31 7.57 -9.36
CA LYS A 65 23.95 7.91 -9.85
C LYS A 65 23.38 6.66 -10.53
N GLU A 66 22.70 5.82 -9.78
CA GLU A 66 21.90 4.74 -10.35
C GLU A 66 20.94 5.37 -11.37
N LYS A 67 21.08 4.98 -12.64
CA LYS A 67 20.20 5.43 -13.70
C LYS A 67 18.82 4.86 -13.43
N ILE A 68 17.95 5.66 -12.83
CA ILE A 68 16.57 5.28 -12.49
C ILE A 68 15.85 4.88 -13.79
N MET A 69 15.64 3.58 -14.01
CA MET A 69 15.05 3.05 -15.24
C MET A 69 13.59 3.49 -15.40
N PRO A 70 13.17 4.03 -16.56
CA PRO A 70 11.78 4.44 -16.77
C PRO A 70 10.83 3.24 -16.75
N ILE A 71 9.55 3.48 -16.43
CA ILE A 71 8.50 2.47 -16.58
C ILE A 71 8.31 2.18 -18.07
N SER A 72 8.28 0.90 -18.41
CA SER A 72 8.04 0.44 -19.79
C SER A 72 6.62 0.81 -20.25
N VAL A 73 6.50 1.22 -21.51
CA VAL A 73 5.20 1.44 -22.17
C VAL A 73 4.41 0.12 -22.25
N HIS A 74 5.10 -1.01 -22.37
CA HIS A 74 4.50 -2.32 -22.39
C HIS A 74 4.11 -2.75 -20.98
N VAL A 75 2.88 -3.22 -20.83
CA VAL A 75 2.38 -3.85 -19.60
C VAL A 75 2.84 -5.31 -19.63
N PRO A 76 3.40 -5.84 -18.53
CA PRO A 76 3.71 -7.27 -18.44
C PRO A 76 2.49 -8.14 -18.71
N LYS A 77 2.73 -9.39 -19.10
CA LYS A 77 1.64 -10.37 -19.23
C LYS A 77 0.98 -10.54 -17.86
N HIS A 78 -0.33 -10.35 -17.81
CA HIS A 78 -1.09 -10.53 -16.58
C HIS A 78 -1.10 -12.01 -16.17
N LEU A 79 -0.40 -12.32 -15.07
CA LEU A 79 -0.24 -13.67 -14.56
C LEU A 79 -0.98 -13.83 -13.22
N LYS A 80 -1.60 -15.00 -13.04
CA LYS A 80 -2.15 -15.43 -11.76
C LYS A 80 -1.06 -16.15 -10.96
N PRO A 81 -1.19 -16.22 -9.62
CA PRO A 81 -0.30 -17.02 -8.78
C PRO A 81 -0.16 -18.46 -9.30
N PHE A 82 1.08 -18.87 -9.61
CA PHE A 82 1.39 -20.09 -10.34
C PHE A 82 1.20 -21.34 -9.47
N ASN A 83 1.61 -21.26 -8.20
CA ASN A 83 1.56 -22.37 -7.24
C ASN A 83 0.73 -22.00 -6.00
N ASP A 84 0.63 -22.93 -5.06
CA ASP A 84 -0.14 -22.75 -3.82
C ASP A 84 0.57 -21.83 -2.83
N ASP A 85 1.89 -21.71 -2.90
CA ASP A 85 2.64 -20.80 -2.04
C ASP A 85 2.32 -19.33 -2.37
N GLU A 86 2.49 -18.96 -3.65
CA GLU A 86 2.15 -17.64 -4.18
C GLU A 86 0.66 -17.32 -3.99
N PHE A 87 -0.21 -18.29 -4.23
CA PHE A 87 -1.64 -18.11 -3.99
C PHE A 87 -1.95 -17.94 -2.51
N GLY A 88 -1.22 -18.61 -1.62
CA GLY A 88 -1.32 -18.44 -0.18
C GLY A 88 -0.99 -17.00 0.24
N HIS A 89 0.05 -16.39 -0.33
CA HIS A 89 0.37 -14.98 -0.09
C HIS A 89 -0.75 -14.06 -0.56
N TYR A 90 -1.21 -14.26 -1.79
CA TYR A 90 -2.33 -13.50 -2.35
C TYR A 90 -3.60 -13.62 -1.48
N LEU A 91 -3.97 -14.85 -1.10
CA LEU A 91 -5.15 -15.14 -0.31
C LEU A 91 -5.06 -14.54 1.09
N ALA A 92 -3.89 -14.62 1.74
CA ALA A 92 -3.65 -13.98 3.03
C ALA A 92 -3.88 -12.46 2.95
N GLY A 93 -3.35 -11.80 1.92
CA GLY A 93 -3.58 -10.36 1.70
C GLY A 93 -5.05 -10.02 1.48
N LEU A 94 -5.75 -10.82 0.68
CA LEU A 94 -7.17 -10.64 0.44
C LEU A 94 -8.01 -10.80 1.72
N ILE A 95 -7.67 -11.79 2.56
CA ILE A 95 -8.32 -12.01 3.86
C ILE A 95 -8.00 -10.86 4.84
N ASP A 96 -6.75 -10.42 4.92
CA ASP A 96 -6.37 -9.26 5.72
C ASP A 96 -7.08 -7.97 5.26
N GLY A 97 -7.45 -7.90 3.99
CA GLY A 97 -8.25 -6.82 3.44
C GLY A 97 -9.71 -6.88 3.87
N ASP A 98 -10.46 -7.87 3.39
CA ASP A 98 -11.93 -7.94 3.50
C ASP A 98 -12.47 -9.29 4.02
N GLY A 99 -11.58 -10.21 4.41
CA GLY A 99 -11.94 -11.49 5.00
C GLY A 99 -12.10 -11.44 6.51
N HIS A 100 -12.86 -12.38 7.05
CA HIS A 100 -12.88 -12.70 8.47
C HIS A 100 -13.27 -14.17 8.70
N PHE A 101 -12.82 -14.73 9.82
CA PHE A 101 -13.33 -16.01 10.33
C PHE A 101 -14.44 -15.72 11.32
N SER A 102 -15.58 -16.40 11.18
CA SER A 102 -16.66 -16.34 12.15
C SER A 102 -16.30 -17.11 13.42
N SER A 103 -17.08 -16.95 14.50
CA SER A 103 -16.96 -17.74 15.73
C SER A 103 -17.07 -19.25 15.50
N ASN A 104 -17.77 -19.65 14.42
CA ASN A 104 -17.95 -21.05 14.03
C ASN A 104 -16.85 -21.53 13.07
N LEU A 105 -15.74 -20.79 12.98
CA LEU A 105 -14.59 -21.06 12.09
C LEU A 105 -14.95 -21.08 10.59
N GLU A 106 -15.99 -20.34 10.19
CA GLU A 106 -16.32 -20.17 8.78
C GLU A 106 -15.51 -19.00 8.21
N LEU A 107 -14.80 -19.21 7.10
CA LEU A 107 -14.19 -18.09 6.37
C LEU A 107 -15.25 -17.39 5.54
N ILE A 108 -15.33 -16.07 5.68
CA ILE A 108 -16.23 -15.20 4.93
C ILE A 108 -15.41 -14.09 4.27
N ILE A 109 -15.46 -13.99 2.94
CA ILE A 109 -14.82 -12.92 2.17
C ILE A 109 -15.89 -12.23 1.32
N LYS A 110 -15.93 -10.89 1.38
CA LYS A 110 -16.84 -10.07 0.58
C LYS A 110 -16.13 -9.59 -0.69
N PHE A 111 -16.86 -9.58 -1.80
CA PHE A 111 -16.40 -9.09 -3.09
C PHE A 111 -17.44 -8.13 -3.66
N HIS A 112 -17.00 -7.13 -4.42
CA HIS A 112 -17.92 -6.35 -5.24
C HIS A 112 -18.46 -7.23 -6.39
N LEU A 113 -19.69 -6.95 -6.85
CA LEU A 113 -20.35 -7.74 -7.89
C LEU A 113 -19.57 -7.77 -9.22
N LEU A 114 -18.88 -6.67 -9.55
CA LEU A 114 -18.03 -6.58 -10.74
C LEU A 114 -16.81 -7.52 -10.68
N ASP A 115 -16.43 -7.99 -9.48
CA ASP A 115 -15.30 -8.88 -9.26
C ASP A 115 -15.75 -10.32 -8.98
N ALA A 116 -16.90 -10.72 -9.55
CA ALA A 116 -17.41 -12.09 -9.46
C ALA A 116 -16.39 -13.13 -9.91
N SER A 117 -15.63 -12.84 -10.98
CA SER A 117 -14.58 -13.72 -11.49
C SER A 117 -13.50 -14.00 -10.45
N LEU A 118 -13.14 -13.01 -9.62
CA LEU A 118 -12.20 -13.19 -8.52
C LEU A 118 -12.78 -14.09 -7.43
N ALA A 119 -14.04 -13.88 -7.04
CA ALA A 119 -14.71 -14.72 -6.04
C ALA A 119 -14.75 -16.20 -6.46
N TYR A 120 -15.10 -16.46 -7.73
CA TYR A 120 -15.13 -17.83 -8.28
C TYR A 120 -13.73 -18.41 -8.48
N TYR A 121 -12.73 -17.60 -8.84
CA TYR A 121 -11.34 -18.04 -8.90
C TYR A 121 -10.83 -18.50 -7.53
N VAL A 122 -11.06 -17.73 -6.47
CA VAL A 122 -10.66 -18.10 -5.10
C VAL A 122 -11.37 -19.37 -4.67
N LYS A 123 -12.70 -19.48 -4.89
CA LYS A 123 -13.47 -20.71 -4.64
C LYS A 123 -12.86 -21.91 -5.37
N GLN A 124 -12.51 -21.76 -6.65
CA GLN A 124 -11.94 -22.83 -7.47
C GLN A 124 -10.57 -23.29 -6.95
N ARG A 125 -9.67 -22.36 -6.62
CA ARG A 125 -8.33 -22.69 -6.07
C ARG A 125 -8.42 -23.42 -4.74
N ILE A 126 -9.34 -23.00 -3.87
CA ILE A 126 -9.56 -23.68 -2.59
C ILE A 126 -10.27 -25.01 -2.82
N GLY A 127 -11.18 -25.12 -3.79
CA GLY A 127 -11.97 -26.32 -4.05
C GLY A 127 -13.14 -26.51 -3.09
N PHE A 128 -13.40 -25.52 -2.23
CA PHE A 128 -14.49 -25.51 -1.26
C PHE A 128 -15.21 -24.16 -1.23
N GLY A 129 -16.42 -24.17 -0.68
CA GLY A 129 -17.20 -22.97 -0.37
C GLY A 129 -18.33 -22.68 -1.34
N SER A 130 -19.15 -21.69 -0.99
CA SER A 130 -20.28 -21.21 -1.78
C SER A 130 -20.16 -19.70 -1.99
N VAL A 131 -20.45 -19.23 -3.21
CA VAL A 131 -20.55 -17.80 -3.52
C VAL A 131 -22.03 -17.44 -3.57
N LYS A 132 -22.45 -16.44 -2.80
CA LYS A 132 -23.84 -15.96 -2.74
C LYS A 132 -23.90 -14.46 -3.01
N LYS A 133 -24.89 -14.02 -3.80
CA LYS A 133 -25.19 -12.59 -3.98
C LYS A 133 -26.02 -12.08 -2.82
N VAL A 134 -25.65 -10.94 -2.26
CA VAL A 134 -26.45 -10.24 -1.24
C VAL A 134 -27.61 -9.54 -1.96
N LYS A 135 -28.84 -9.76 -1.47
CA LYS A 135 -30.04 -9.14 -2.04
C LYS A 135 -29.91 -7.62 -2.02
N ASP A 136 -30.30 -6.98 -3.11
CA ASP A 136 -30.35 -5.51 -3.28
C ASP A 136 -29.00 -4.79 -3.07
N LYS A 137 -27.88 -5.52 -3.12
CA LYS A 137 -26.53 -4.96 -3.01
C LYS A 137 -25.63 -5.48 -4.13
N ASN A 138 -24.66 -4.67 -4.52
CA ASN A 138 -23.60 -5.07 -5.46
C ASN A 138 -22.48 -5.83 -4.75
N VAL A 139 -22.85 -6.79 -3.91
CA VAL A 139 -21.92 -7.55 -3.06
C VAL A 139 -22.14 -9.05 -3.26
N LEU A 140 -21.04 -9.76 -3.46
CA LEU A 140 -20.94 -11.22 -3.41
C LEU A 140 -20.23 -11.63 -2.12
N VAL A 141 -20.60 -12.77 -1.56
CA VAL A 141 -19.97 -13.32 -0.37
C VAL A 141 -19.53 -14.75 -0.67
N LEU A 142 -18.23 -15.01 -0.57
CA LEU A 142 -17.67 -16.36 -0.52
C LEU A 142 -17.70 -16.84 0.93
N ILE A 143 -18.27 -18.01 1.16
CA ILE A 143 -18.39 -18.63 2.47
C ILE A 143 -17.80 -20.04 2.41
N ILE A 144 -16.85 -20.34 3.30
CA ILE A 144 -16.21 -21.66 3.42
C ILE A 144 -16.48 -22.19 4.83
N ARG A 145 -17.34 -23.21 4.91
CA ARG A 145 -17.82 -23.80 6.18
C ARG A 145 -17.34 -25.23 6.40
N ALA A 146 -17.06 -25.96 5.32
CA ALA A 146 -16.63 -27.34 5.40
C ALA A 146 -15.26 -27.40 6.11
N LYS A 147 -15.13 -28.25 7.13
CA LYS A 147 -13.90 -28.40 7.93
C LYS A 147 -12.65 -28.56 7.06
N LYS A 148 -12.69 -29.48 6.08
CA LYS A 148 -11.60 -29.69 5.11
C LYS A 148 -11.24 -28.44 4.30
N GLY A 149 -12.23 -27.61 3.97
CA GLY A 149 -12.02 -26.35 3.25
C GLY A 149 -11.37 -25.29 4.12
N VAL A 150 -11.79 -25.18 5.37
CA VAL A 150 -11.17 -24.27 6.35
C VAL A 150 -9.73 -24.71 6.64
N GLU A 151 -9.48 -25.99 6.91
CA GLU A 151 -8.13 -26.56 7.08
C GLU A 151 -7.23 -26.26 5.87
N LYS A 152 -7.73 -26.44 4.65
CA LYS A 152 -6.96 -26.09 3.45
C LYS A 152 -6.62 -24.59 3.40
N VAL A 153 -7.55 -23.71 3.75
CA VAL A 153 -7.25 -22.27 3.80
C VAL A 153 -6.20 -21.96 4.86
N LEU A 154 -6.35 -22.49 6.07
CA LEU A 154 -5.40 -22.26 7.16
C LEU A 154 -3.99 -22.72 6.77
N ASN A 155 -3.88 -23.87 6.10
CA ASN A 155 -2.60 -24.36 5.59
C ASN A 155 -2.01 -23.44 4.51
N LEU A 156 -2.83 -22.94 3.57
CA LEU A 156 -2.37 -22.02 2.52
C LEU A 156 -1.81 -20.71 3.06
N ILE A 157 -2.45 -20.15 4.09
CA ILE A 157 -2.12 -18.82 4.65
C ILE A 157 -1.23 -18.89 5.89
N ASN A 158 -0.83 -20.08 6.32
CA ASN A 158 -0.01 -20.28 7.51
C ASN A 158 1.31 -19.51 7.38
N GLY A 159 1.60 -18.63 8.34
CA GLY A 159 2.78 -17.76 8.30
C GLY A 159 2.77 -16.69 7.22
N LYS A 160 1.61 -16.36 6.61
CA LYS A 160 1.49 -15.35 5.53
C LYS A 160 0.58 -14.17 5.88
N ASN A 161 -0.19 -14.28 6.96
CA ASN A 161 -1.06 -13.21 7.43
C ASN A 161 -0.27 -12.09 8.12
N ARG A 162 -0.72 -10.85 7.93
CA ARG A 162 -0.17 -9.62 8.51
C ARG A 162 -1.06 -9.00 9.58
N ARG A 163 -2.24 -9.58 9.81
CA ARG A 163 -3.10 -9.25 10.96
C ARG A 163 -3.08 -10.41 11.95
N GLU A 164 -3.05 -10.08 13.24
CA GLU A 164 -3.38 -11.03 14.29
C GLU A 164 -4.79 -11.58 14.05
N ASN A 165 -4.86 -12.88 13.83
CA ASN A 165 -6.11 -13.60 13.69
C ASN A 165 -6.05 -14.72 14.72
N ASN A 166 -7.11 -14.92 15.50
CA ASN A 166 -7.12 -15.87 16.63
C ASN A 166 -6.77 -17.32 16.25
N HIS A 167 -6.64 -17.62 14.96
CA HIS A 167 -6.49 -18.95 14.40
C HIS A 167 -5.23 -19.13 13.54
N VAL A 168 -4.45 -18.08 13.25
CA VAL A 168 -3.24 -18.18 12.41
C VAL A 168 -2.12 -17.33 13.00
N PRO A 169 -0.89 -17.87 13.15
CA PRO A 169 0.26 -17.09 13.60
C PRO A 169 0.53 -15.86 12.71
N LEU A 170 0.87 -14.74 13.34
CA LEU A 170 1.28 -13.53 12.65
C LEU A 170 2.62 -13.76 11.92
N ASN A 171 2.72 -13.34 10.67
CA ASN A 171 3.99 -13.29 9.99
C ASN A 171 4.81 -12.08 10.45
N LEU A 172 5.88 -12.34 11.22
CA LEU A 172 6.83 -11.33 11.69
C LEU A 172 7.82 -10.85 10.61
N ASN A 173 8.01 -11.62 9.53
CA ASN A 173 8.92 -11.24 8.44
C ASN A 173 8.28 -10.16 7.58
N GLN A 174 8.69 -8.91 7.71
CA GLN A 174 8.12 -7.73 7.02
C GLN A 174 8.23 -7.69 5.48
N ASP A 175 8.70 -8.76 4.83
CA ASP A 175 8.86 -8.79 3.37
C ASP A 175 7.54 -8.69 2.58
N LEU A 176 7.50 -7.70 1.69
CA LEU A 176 6.37 -7.46 0.79
C LEU A 176 6.65 -7.93 -0.65
N GLN A 177 7.82 -8.51 -0.97
CA GLN A 177 8.18 -9.04 -2.29
C GLN A 177 7.50 -10.38 -2.62
N ASN A 178 6.18 -10.44 -2.47
CA ASN A 178 5.32 -11.59 -2.76
C ASN A 178 3.92 -11.07 -3.11
N HIS A 179 2.97 -11.97 -3.37
CA HIS A 179 1.61 -11.59 -3.80
C HIS A 179 0.71 -10.97 -2.71
N TRP A 180 1.17 -10.85 -1.47
CA TRP A 180 0.32 -10.40 -0.35
C TRP A 180 -0.26 -9.00 -0.56
N LEU A 181 0.56 -8.01 -0.92
CA LEU A 181 0.08 -6.64 -1.10
C LEU A 181 -0.82 -6.52 -2.34
N ALA A 182 -0.67 -7.37 -3.35
CA ALA A 182 -1.62 -7.44 -4.48
C ALA A 182 -3.02 -7.91 -4.01
N GLY A 183 -3.09 -8.98 -3.21
CA GLY A 183 -4.35 -9.44 -2.62
C GLY A 183 -4.98 -8.43 -1.66
N PHE A 184 -4.15 -7.80 -0.82
CA PHE A 184 -4.61 -6.73 0.07
C PHE A 184 -5.12 -5.52 -0.72
N SER A 185 -4.45 -5.15 -1.82
CA SER A 185 -4.90 -4.08 -2.72
C SER A 185 -6.24 -4.40 -3.36
N ASP A 186 -6.44 -5.64 -3.80
CA ASP A 186 -7.70 -6.07 -4.41
C ASP A 186 -8.89 -5.93 -3.46
N ALA A 187 -8.67 -6.09 -2.15
CA ALA A 187 -9.68 -5.78 -1.15
C ALA A 187 -9.82 -4.27 -0.90
N VAL A 188 -8.76 -3.60 -0.45
CA VAL A 188 -8.88 -2.28 0.22
C VAL A 188 -8.30 -1.07 -0.53
N ALA A 189 -7.55 -1.28 -1.61
CA ALA A 189 -6.89 -0.18 -2.32
C ALA A 189 -7.76 0.49 -3.39
N SER A 190 -7.40 1.72 -3.74
CA SER A 190 -8.01 2.50 -4.83
C SER A 190 -6.96 3.34 -5.58
N PHE A 191 -7.20 3.57 -6.87
CA PHE A 191 -6.32 4.33 -7.75
C PHE A 191 -7.02 5.63 -8.18
N HIS A 192 -6.38 6.77 -7.91
CA HIS A 192 -6.95 8.10 -8.15
C HIS A 192 -6.04 8.90 -9.08
N ILE A 193 -6.66 9.54 -10.06
CA ILE A 193 -6.03 10.53 -10.94
C ILE A 193 -6.65 11.88 -10.63
N LYS A 194 -5.83 12.83 -10.18
CA LYS A 194 -6.23 14.24 -10.01
C LYS A 194 -5.43 15.09 -10.97
N VAL A 195 -6.11 16.09 -11.53
CA VAL A 195 -5.49 17.14 -12.35
C VAL A 195 -5.87 18.44 -11.66
N ARG A 196 -4.86 19.23 -11.28
CA ARG A 196 -5.02 20.57 -10.72
C ARG A 196 -4.53 21.56 -11.77
N GLU A 197 -5.33 22.58 -12.02
CA GLU A 197 -4.89 23.71 -12.83
C GLU A 197 -4.00 24.59 -11.96
N CYS A 198 -2.77 24.80 -12.40
CA CYS A 198 -1.84 25.75 -11.81
C CYS A 198 -1.46 26.79 -12.85
N SER A 199 -1.02 27.96 -12.41
CA SER A 199 -0.73 29.12 -13.25
C SER A 199 0.30 28.84 -14.36
N MET A 200 1.25 27.93 -14.11
CA MET A 200 2.35 27.62 -15.04
C MET A 200 2.11 26.37 -15.88
N ALA A 201 1.60 25.30 -15.27
CA ALA A 201 1.36 24.01 -15.92
C ALA A 201 0.34 23.19 -15.13
N PRO A 202 -0.44 22.31 -15.78
CA PRO A 202 -1.34 21.40 -15.09
C PRO A 202 -0.56 20.42 -14.23
N GLU A 203 -0.91 20.32 -12.95
CA GLU A 203 -0.32 19.36 -12.04
C GLU A 203 -1.14 18.07 -12.01
N VAL A 204 -0.50 16.95 -12.35
CA VAL A 204 -1.13 15.63 -12.36
C VAL A 204 -0.68 14.86 -11.11
N VAL A 205 -1.63 14.57 -10.22
CA VAL A 205 -1.38 13.80 -9.00
C VAL A 205 -1.96 12.40 -9.14
N LEU A 206 -1.07 11.42 -8.97
CA LEU A 206 -1.38 10.00 -9.05
C LEU A 206 -1.34 9.39 -7.65
N SER A 207 -2.52 9.12 -7.08
CA SER A 207 -2.64 8.59 -5.72
C SER A 207 -3.14 7.15 -5.74
N TYR A 208 -2.29 6.22 -5.33
CA TYR A 208 -2.69 4.91 -4.84
C TYR A 208 -2.98 5.05 -3.35
N LYS A 209 -4.18 4.63 -2.93
CA LYS A 209 -4.66 4.80 -1.55
C LYS A 209 -5.12 3.47 -0.97
N ILE A 210 -4.77 3.23 0.28
CA ILE A 210 -5.31 2.11 1.07
C ILE A 210 -6.01 2.69 2.29
N HIS A 211 -7.31 2.43 2.42
CA HIS A 211 -8.08 2.85 3.58
C HIS A 211 -8.38 1.64 4.47
N LYS A 212 -7.82 1.62 5.68
CA LYS A 212 -8.12 0.55 6.65
C LYS A 212 -8.01 1.06 8.08
N LYS A 213 -9.18 1.19 8.73
CA LYS A 213 -9.33 1.78 10.08
C LYS A 213 -8.58 1.05 11.21
N LEU A 214 -8.19 -0.21 11.03
CA LEU A 214 -7.88 -1.12 12.14
C LEU A 214 -6.43 -1.61 12.20
N ASN A 215 -5.50 -1.13 11.35
CA ASN A 215 -4.12 -1.64 11.39
C ASN A 215 -3.09 -0.59 10.98
N MET A 216 -2.64 0.21 11.96
CA MET A 216 -1.64 1.26 11.77
C MET A 216 -0.28 0.69 11.38
N ASP A 217 0.20 -0.33 12.08
CA ASP A 217 1.53 -0.94 11.84
C ASP A 217 1.65 -1.50 10.42
N LEU A 218 0.58 -2.11 9.91
CA LEU A 218 0.53 -2.58 8.53
C LEU A 218 0.62 -1.44 7.51
N LEU A 219 -0.06 -0.33 7.76
CA LEU A 219 -0.01 0.83 6.86
C LEU A 219 1.35 1.54 6.93
N LEU A 220 2.00 1.54 8.09
CA LEU A 220 3.38 2.01 8.26
C LEU A 220 4.37 1.11 7.51
N LEU A 221 4.23 -0.22 7.61
CA LEU A 221 5.03 -1.16 6.84
C LEU A 221 4.91 -0.91 5.33
N ILE A 222 3.69 -0.73 4.83
CA ILE A 222 3.45 -0.43 3.41
C ILE A 222 4.06 0.93 3.03
N LYS A 223 3.94 1.94 3.89
CA LYS A 223 4.58 3.25 3.70
C LYS A 223 6.09 3.12 3.62
N ASP A 224 6.72 2.36 4.50
CA ASP A 224 8.18 2.26 4.54
C ASP A 224 8.71 1.52 3.30
N TYR A 225 7.94 0.55 2.79
CA TYR A 225 8.24 -0.17 1.56
C TYR A 225 8.01 0.67 0.28
N LEU A 226 6.82 1.25 0.12
CA LEU A 226 6.42 1.99 -1.09
C LEU A 226 6.78 3.48 -1.07
N GLY A 227 7.23 4.02 0.07
CA GLY A 227 7.28 5.46 0.32
C GLY A 227 5.88 6.04 0.57
N GLY A 228 5.69 7.35 0.35
CA GLY A 228 4.38 8.00 0.50
C GLY A 228 4.12 8.47 1.94
N PHE A 229 2.83 8.62 2.29
CA PHE A 229 2.43 9.12 3.60
C PHE A 229 1.27 8.32 4.18
N TYR A 230 1.17 8.37 5.51
CA TYR A 230 0.06 7.83 6.28
C TYR A 230 -0.63 8.98 7.00
N LYS A 231 -1.95 9.09 6.84
CA LYS A 231 -2.79 10.06 7.57
C LYS A 231 -4.21 9.53 7.70
N ASP A 232 -4.86 9.75 8.85
CA ASP A 232 -6.28 9.44 9.07
C ASP A 232 -6.65 7.99 8.67
N ASN A 233 -5.88 7.00 9.16
CA ASN A 233 -6.03 5.57 8.84
C ASN A 233 -6.00 5.24 7.33
N THR A 234 -5.33 6.10 6.56
CA THR A 234 -5.21 5.97 5.11
C THR A 234 -3.75 6.12 4.70
N TYR A 235 -3.23 5.09 4.04
CA TYR A 235 -1.98 5.18 3.31
C TYR A 235 -2.23 5.77 1.93
N CYS A 236 -1.33 6.64 1.44
CA CYS A 236 -1.45 7.30 0.15
C CYS A 236 -0.07 7.57 -0.48
N THR A 237 0.06 7.37 -1.80
CA THR A 237 1.20 7.90 -2.56
C THR A 237 1.02 9.40 -2.83
N MET A 238 2.10 10.17 -2.69
CA MET A 238 2.14 11.62 -2.97
C MET A 238 3.22 12.04 -3.95
N SER A 239 4.21 11.18 -4.18
CA SER A 239 5.34 11.50 -5.04
C SER A 239 5.32 10.63 -6.29
N TYR A 240 5.91 11.14 -7.36
CA TYR A 240 6.15 10.38 -8.57
C TYR A 240 6.99 9.11 -8.30
N GLY A 241 7.93 9.17 -7.35
CA GLY A 241 8.73 8.01 -6.92
C GLY A 241 7.92 6.92 -6.22
N SER A 242 7.03 7.28 -5.29
CA SER A 242 6.14 6.30 -4.62
C SER A 242 5.13 5.69 -5.57
N ALA A 243 4.60 6.48 -6.52
CA ALA A 243 3.77 5.95 -7.59
C ALA A 243 4.52 4.94 -8.46
N LYS A 244 5.79 5.20 -8.79
CA LYS A 244 6.66 4.27 -9.52
C LYS A 244 6.82 2.93 -8.79
N LYS A 245 7.08 2.98 -7.48
CA LYS A 245 7.24 1.78 -6.65
C LYS A 245 5.97 0.93 -6.67
N VAL A 246 4.79 1.55 -6.63
CA VAL A 246 3.50 0.85 -6.80
C VAL A 246 3.41 0.17 -8.17
N ILE A 247 3.76 0.86 -9.26
CA ILE A 247 3.75 0.27 -10.61
C ILE A 247 4.67 -0.94 -10.67
N ASN A 248 5.93 -0.79 -10.24
CA ASN A 248 6.90 -1.88 -10.25
C ASN A 248 6.40 -3.09 -9.45
N TYR A 249 5.80 -2.85 -8.29
CA TYR A 249 5.23 -3.92 -7.47
C TYR A 249 4.08 -4.64 -8.18
N LEU A 250 3.12 -3.90 -8.75
CA LEU A 250 1.93 -4.49 -9.39
C LEU A 250 2.17 -5.03 -10.80
N ASP A 251 3.24 -4.59 -11.47
CA ASP A 251 3.75 -5.18 -12.71
C ASP A 251 4.41 -6.56 -12.46
N ASN A 252 4.91 -6.79 -11.24
CA ASN A 252 5.47 -8.09 -10.81
C ASN A 252 4.41 -8.99 -10.15
N PHE A 253 3.59 -8.43 -9.27
CA PHE A 253 2.53 -9.13 -8.52
C PHE A 253 1.16 -8.56 -8.88
N HIS A 254 0.49 -9.23 -9.80
CA HIS A 254 -0.68 -8.66 -10.46
C HIS A 254 -1.94 -8.66 -9.59
N LEU A 255 -2.73 -7.58 -9.72
CA LEU A 255 -4.10 -7.50 -9.21
C LEU A 255 -4.99 -8.49 -9.96
N LEU A 256 -5.81 -9.26 -9.25
CA LEU A 256 -6.74 -10.22 -9.84
C LEU A 256 -8.19 -9.71 -9.86
N SER A 257 -8.51 -8.64 -9.12
CA SER A 257 -9.78 -7.92 -9.31
C SER A 257 -9.79 -7.29 -10.69
N GLY A 258 -10.76 -7.67 -11.52
CA GLY A 258 -10.88 -7.13 -12.88
C GLY A 258 -11.11 -5.62 -12.85
N SER A 259 -11.98 -5.14 -11.97
CA SER A 259 -12.30 -3.72 -11.87
C SER A 259 -11.11 -2.88 -11.39
N LYS A 260 -10.36 -3.38 -10.38
CA LYS A 260 -9.17 -2.67 -9.86
C LYS A 260 -7.98 -2.76 -10.79
N HIS A 261 -7.77 -3.90 -11.46
CA HIS A 261 -6.74 -4.03 -12.48
C HIS A 261 -6.97 -3.03 -13.63
N ILE A 262 -8.21 -2.89 -14.12
CA ILE A 262 -8.52 -1.88 -15.15
C ILE A 262 -8.21 -0.45 -14.67
N ASN A 263 -8.55 -0.11 -13.42
CA ASN A 263 -8.23 1.19 -12.84
C ASN A 263 -6.71 1.39 -12.69
N PHE A 264 -5.97 0.36 -12.29
CA PHE A 264 -4.50 0.38 -12.25
C PHE A 264 -3.90 0.64 -13.63
N LEU A 265 -4.39 -0.03 -14.69
CA LEU A 265 -3.89 0.19 -16.06
C LEU A 265 -4.13 1.63 -16.55
N LYS A 266 -5.30 2.21 -16.25
CA LYS A 266 -5.59 3.62 -16.54
C LYS A 266 -4.64 4.55 -15.79
N TRP A 267 -4.39 4.26 -14.51
CA TRP A 267 -3.50 5.01 -13.65
C TRP A 267 -2.03 4.91 -14.10
N ARG A 268 -1.55 3.72 -14.45
CA ARG A 268 -0.23 3.46 -15.06
C ARG A 268 -0.08 4.18 -16.39
N LYS A 269 -1.13 4.22 -17.23
CA LYS A 269 -1.11 5.00 -18.48
C LYS A 269 -1.00 6.49 -18.24
N ALA A 270 -1.69 7.04 -17.24
CA ALA A 270 -1.53 8.43 -16.83
C ALA A 270 -0.10 8.70 -16.33
N TYR A 271 0.50 7.76 -15.57
CA TYR A 271 1.90 7.84 -15.17
C TYR A 271 2.86 7.95 -16.35
N LEU A 272 2.64 7.18 -17.42
CA LEU A 272 3.48 7.25 -18.63
C LEU A 272 3.36 8.60 -19.35
N ILE A 273 2.17 9.19 -19.41
CA ILE A 273 1.98 10.55 -19.97
C ILE A 273 2.76 11.58 -19.13
N VAL A 274 2.78 11.42 -17.80
CA VAL A 274 3.58 12.28 -16.92
C VAL A 274 5.08 12.03 -17.12
N GLN A 275 5.50 10.77 -17.21
CA GLN A 275 6.89 10.35 -17.44
C GLN A 275 7.48 10.99 -18.69
N ASN A 276 6.71 11.01 -19.77
CA ASN A 276 7.13 11.55 -21.06
C ASN A 276 6.99 13.08 -21.15
N LYS A 277 6.55 13.74 -20.07
CA LYS A 277 6.22 15.18 -20.03
C LYS A 277 5.08 15.61 -20.97
N ASP A 278 4.34 14.67 -21.53
CA ASP A 278 3.20 14.93 -22.42
C ASP A 278 2.03 15.64 -21.70
N HIS A 279 1.95 15.54 -20.37
CA HIS A 279 0.97 16.28 -19.57
C HIS A 279 1.10 17.81 -19.66
N LEU A 280 2.23 18.32 -20.18
CA LEU A 280 2.45 19.75 -20.40
C LEU A 280 1.75 20.28 -21.66
N ASN A 281 1.27 19.39 -22.54
CA ASN A 281 0.52 19.77 -23.75
C ASN A 281 -0.98 19.43 -23.61
N GLN A 282 -1.82 20.17 -24.34
CA GLN A 282 -3.26 20.04 -24.24
C GLN A 282 -3.76 18.63 -24.61
N GLU A 283 -3.10 17.97 -25.57
CA GLU A 283 -3.45 16.61 -25.98
C GLU A 283 -3.25 15.60 -24.84
N GLY A 284 -2.11 15.67 -24.14
CA GLY A 284 -1.79 14.85 -22.98
C GLY A 284 -2.74 15.10 -21.81
N VAL A 285 -3.06 16.36 -21.53
CA VAL A 285 -4.09 16.73 -20.53
C VAL A 285 -5.44 16.11 -20.89
N ASN A 286 -5.88 16.23 -22.13
CA ASN A 286 -7.15 15.66 -22.60
C ASN A 286 -7.16 14.13 -22.46
N LYS A 287 -6.04 13.45 -22.77
CA LYS A 287 -5.88 12.00 -22.53
C LYS A 287 -6.01 11.64 -21.05
N ILE A 288 -5.37 12.38 -20.15
CA ILE A 288 -5.45 12.16 -18.70
C ILE A 288 -6.87 12.39 -18.19
N LEU A 289 -7.55 13.46 -18.63
CA LEU A 289 -8.94 13.74 -18.26
C LEU A 289 -9.89 12.63 -18.73
N LYS A 290 -9.68 12.06 -19.93
CA LYS A 290 -10.43 10.89 -20.41
C LYS A 290 -10.20 9.65 -19.54
N LEU A 291 -8.95 9.38 -19.14
CA LEU A 291 -8.62 8.28 -18.23
C LEU A 291 -9.28 8.47 -16.85
N LYS A 292 -9.23 9.70 -16.31
CA LYS A 292 -9.87 10.06 -15.05
C LYS A 292 -11.39 9.83 -15.10
N ARG A 293 -12.08 10.35 -16.12
CA ARG A 293 -13.54 10.22 -16.28
C ARG A 293 -14.02 8.77 -16.38
N THR A 294 -13.21 7.91 -16.99
CA THR A 294 -13.55 6.49 -17.19
C THR A 294 -13.09 5.60 -16.05
N SER A 295 -12.36 6.11 -15.07
CA SER A 295 -11.93 5.34 -13.89
C SER A 295 -13.10 5.23 -12.90
N LEU A 296 -13.37 4.02 -12.41
CA LEU A 296 -14.42 3.82 -11.41
C LEU A 296 -13.93 4.39 -10.07
N GLN A 297 -14.51 5.51 -9.64
CA GLN A 297 -14.24 6.13 -8.33
C GLN A 297 -15.33 5.78 -7.32
N ARG A 298 -15.61 4.49 -7.10
CA ARG A 298 -16.62 4.10 -6.12
C ARG A 298 -16.02 3.33 -4.95
N TRP A 299 -16.34 3.87 -3.77
CA TRP A 299 -16.32 3.24 -2.47
C TRP A 299 -17.58 2.38 -2.32
#